data_AF-A0A1Q7X217-F1
#
_entry.id   AF-A0A1Q7X217-F1
#
_cell.length_a   1.000
_cell.length_b   1.000
_cell.length_c   1.000
_cell.angle_alpha   90.00
_cell.angle_beta   90.00
_cell.angle_gamma   90.00
#
_symmetry.space_group_name_H-M   'P 1'
#
loop_
_entity.id
_entity.type
_entity.pdbx_description
1 polymer ?
#
loop_
_entity_poly.entity_id
_entity_poly.type
_entity_poly.pdbx_seq_one_letter_code
_entity_poly.pdbx_strand_id
1 'polypeptide(L)'
;MRRKGVPRSQEYRPYRSPLLEQPRSVQVLLAIALPALYGALTGYFLGVSEVTYLVLSVLGVLGGIGAGFDHVGAATGAKRGLIAGSIFGGSILIAHEIHGAAAKADLPHPAILLILITTILAVGFGALGGWLRERATRRVEWREAQHGHGSDT
;
A
#
# COMPACT_ATOMS: atom_id res chain seq x y z
N MET A 1 -24.11 -9.82 -40.86
CA MET A 1 -22.84 -9.39 -40.23
C MET A 1 -22.53 -10.26 -39.02
N ARG A 2 -21.63 -11.24 -39.17
CA ARG A 2 -21.15 -12.09 -38.07
C ARG A 2 -20.17 -11.28 -37.22
N ARG A 3 -20.45 -11.08 -35.93
CA ARG A 3 -19.40 -10.69 -34.97
C ARG A 3 -18.32 -11.77 -35.01
N LYS A 4 -17.14 -11.44 -35.53
CA LYS A 4 -15.98 -12.33 -35.48
C LYS A 4 -15.71 -12.63 -34.01
N GLY A 5 -15.72 -13.92 -33.66
CA GLY A 5 -15.48 -14.40 -32.31
C GLY A 5 -14.13 -13.92 -31.82
N VAL A 6 -14.12 -13.27 -30.67
CA VAL A 6 -12.91 -13.00 -29.91
C VAL A 6 -12.30 -14.36 -29.55
N PRO A 7 -11.05 -14.65 -29.92
CA PRO A 7 -10.44 -15.95 -29.62
C PRO A 7 -10.40 -16.18 -28.09
N ARG A 8 -11.10 -17.24 -27.64
CA ARG A 8 -10.97 -17.82 -26.30
C ARG A 8 -9.65 -18.60 -26.23
N SER A 9 -8.51 -17.94 -26.06
CA SER A 9 -7.26 -18.62 -25.63
C SER A 9 -6.11 -17.67 -25.27
N GLN A 10 -6.38 -16.51 -24.68
CA GLN A 10 -5.42 -15.97 -23.72
C GLN A 10 -5.88 -16.45 -22.35
N GLU A 11 -5.24 -17.50 -21.87
CA GLU A 11 -5.25 -17.87 -20.47
C GLU A 11 -5.01 -16.58 -19.68
N TYR A 12 -6.06 -16.05 -19.04
CA TYR A 12 -5.95 -14.91 -18.14
C TYR A 12 -5.07 -15.40 -17.00
N ARG A 13 -3.75 -15.27 -17.13
CA ARG A 13 -2.83 -15.45 -16.02
C ARG A 13 -3.12 -14.26 -15.12
N PRO A 14 -3.80 -14.43 -13.98
CA PRO A 14 -3.97 -13.32 -13.07
C PRO A 14 -2.54 -12.86 -12.75
N TYR A 15 -2.21 -11.64 -13.16
CA TYR A 15 -0.91 -11.04 -12.87
C TYR A 15 -0.78 -11.04 -11.35
N ARG A 16 -0.01 -12.00 -10.80
CA ARG A 16 0.17 -12.11 -9.35
C ARG A 16 0.92 -10.85 -8.93
N SER A 17 0.56 -10.29 -7.77
CA SER A 17 1.30 -9.16 -7.23
C SER A 17 2.77 -9.56 -7.06
N PRO A 18 3.76 -8.69 -7.36
CA PRO A 18 5.16 -9.00 -7.13
C PRO A 18 5.45 -9.43 -5.70
N LEU A 19 4.66 -8.96 -4.71
CA LEU A 19 4.71 -9.45 -3.33
C LEU A 19 4.27 -10.91 -3.16
N LEU A 20 3.21 -11.36 -3.84
CA LEU A 20 2.75 -12.75 -3.74
C LEU A 20 3.68 -13.74 -4.47
N GLU A 21 4.58 -13.24 -5.31
CA GLU A 21 5.64 -14.01 -5.96
C GLU A 21 6.89 -14.17 -5.07
N GLN A 22 6.98 -13.42 -3.97
CA GLN A 22 8.09 -13.51 -3.02
C GLN A 22 7.95 -14.71 -2.07
N PRO A 23 9.07 -15.19 -1.48
CA PRO A 23 9.04 -16.14 -0.37
C PRO A 23 8.17 -15.65 0.79
N ARG A 24 7.51 -16.58 1.50
CA ARG A 24 6.62 -16.24 2.63
C ARG A 24 7.27 -15.35 3.69
N SER A 25 8.57 -15.51 3.93
CA SER A 25 9.34 -14.68 4.86
C SER A 25 9.38 -13.21 4.43
N VAL A 26 9.62 -12.94 3.15
CA VAL A 26 9.63 -11.60 2.57
C VAL A 26 8.23 -10.99 2.61
N GLN A 27 7.19 -11.78 2.37
CA GLN A 27 5.81 -11.32 2.51
C GLN A 27 5.51 -10.87 3.93
N VAL A 28 5.84 -11.67 4.96
CA VAL A 28 5.64 -11.28 6.36
C VAL A 28 6.46 -10.05 6.73
N LEU A 29 7.72 -9.99 6.30
CA LEU A 29 8.60 -8.85 6.57
C LEU A 29 8.03 -7.55 5.98
N LEU A 30 7.64 -7.56 4.70
CA LEU A 30 7.10 -6.36 4.05
C LEU A 30 5.67 -6.07 4.50
N ALA A 31 4.87 -7.10 4.80
CA ALA A 31 3.47 -6.94 5.17
C ALA A 31 3.25 -6.46 6.60
N ILE A 32 4.09 -6.93 7.53
CA ILE A 32 3.89 -6.78 8.97
C ILE A 32 5.08 -6.09 9.61
N ALA A 33 6.28 -6.64 9.46
CA ALA A 33 7.45 -6.14 10.18
C ALA A 33 7.80 -4.70 9.77
N LEU A 34 7.79 -4.40 8.49
CA LEU A 34 8.13 -3.07 7.98
C LEU A 34 7.14 -1.98 8.47
N PRO A 35 5.80 -2.13 8.32
CA PRO A 35 4.86 -1.17 8.91
C PRO A 35 4.97 -1.05 10.43
N ALA A 36 5.24 -2.15 11.14
CA ALA A 36 5.36 -2.14 12.59
C ALA A 36 6.61 -1.40 13.06
N LEU A 37 7.77 -1.71 12.47
CA LEU A 37 9.05 -1.07 12.79
C LEU A 37 9.02 0.42 12.43
N TYR A 38 8.48 0.76 11.26
CA TYR A 38 8.35 2.15 10.85
C TYR A 38 7.37 2.92 11.75
N GLY A 39 6.26 2.29 12.14
CA GLY A 39 5.31 2.85 13.10
C GLY A 39 5.93 3.04 14.48
N ALA A 40 6.70 2.07 14.96
CA ALA A 40 7.39 2.17 16.25
C ALA A 40 8.44 3.29 16.26
N LEU A 41 9.23 3.42 15.19
CA LEU A 41 10.15 4.55 15.00
C LEU A 41 9.41 5.88 15.00
N THR A 42 8.27 5.95 14.32
CA THR A 42 7.43 7.16 14.28
C THR A 42 6.87 7.49 15.68
N GLY A 43 6.37 6.49 16.42
CA GLY A 43 5.88 6.64 17.80
C GLY A 43 6.95 7.01 18.81
N TYR A 44 8.19 6.55 18.63
CA TYR A 44 9.31 7.05 19.41
C TYR A 44 9.49 8.57 19.23
N PHE A 45 9.45 9.05 17.98
CA PHE A 45 9.60 10.48 17.71
C PHE A 45 8.43 11.33 18.17
N LEU A 46 7.25 10.76 18.41
CA LEU A 46 6.12 11.49 19.00
C LEU A 46 6.46 12.11 20.37
N GLY A 47 7.30 11.46 21.17
CA GLY A 47 7.81 12.01 22.44
C GLY A 47 9.07 12.88 22.30
N VAL A 48 9.75 12.83 21.15
CA VAL A 48 11.08 13.44 20.97
C VAL A 48 11.04 14.71 20.12
N SER A 49 10.31 14.73 19.01
CA SER A 49 10.25 15.85 18.06
C SER A 49 8.96 15.82 17.25
N GLU A 50 8.12 16.84 17.42
CA GLU A 50 6.87 17.02 16.67
C GLU A 50 7.12 17.04 15.16
N VAL A 51 8.09 17.84 14.70
CA VAL A 51 8.41 17.96 13.27
C VAL A 51 8.83 16.61 12.69
N THR A 52 9.68 15.87 13.40
CA THR A 52 10.14 14.55 12.95
C THR A 52 8.98 13.55 12.91
N TYR A 53 8.14 13.53 13.94
CA TYR A 53 6.94 12.71 13.97
C TYR A 53 6.01 13.01 12.78
N LEU A 54 5.75 14.28 12.49
CA LEU A 54 4.87 14.69 11.39
C LEU A 54 5.44 14.28 10.03
N VAL A 55 6.72 14.53 9.78
CA VAL A 55 7.39 14.14 8.53
C VAL A 55 7.34 12.62 8.35
N LEU A 56 7.69 11.85 9.39
CA LEU A 56 7.65 10.38 9.33
C LEU A 56 6.23 9.87 9.11
N SER A 57 5.23 10.49 9.76
CA SER A 57 3.82 10.14 9.60
C SER A 57 3.34 10.33 8.16
N VAL A 58 3.66 11.49 7.56
CA VAL A 58 3.33 11.77 6.16
C VAL A 58 4.00 10.77 5.22
N LEU A 59 5.31 10.52 5.41
CA LEU A 59 6.04 9.55 4.59
C LEU A 59 5.48 8.13 4.73
N GLY A 60 5.13 7.71 5.95
CA GLY A 60 4.55 6.39 6.22
C GLY A 60 3.21 6.20 5.52
N VAL A 61 2.34 7.22 5.61
CA VAL A 61 1.04 7.22 4.95
C VAL A 61 1.19 7.22 3.41
N LEU A 62 2.08 8.06 2.86
CA LEU A 62 2.36 8.11 1.42
C LEU A 62 2.99 6.82 0.90
N GLY A 63 3.80 6.14 1.72
CA GLY A 63 4.33 4.81 1.43
C GLY A 63 3.24 3.78 1.11
N GLY A 64 2.01 4.00 1.57
CA GLY A 64 0.83 3.22 1.20
C GLY A 64 0.56 3.17 -0.30
N ILE A 65 0.91 4.22 -1.06
CA ILE A 65 0.79 4.23 -2.53
C ILE A 65 1.74 3.20 -3.14
N GLY A 66 3.01 3.19 -2.70
CA GLY A 66 4.00 2.22 -3.16
C GLY A 66 3.62 0.79 -2.82
N ALA A 67 3.21 0.54 -1.57
CA ALA A 67 2.76 -0.78 -1.12
C ALA A 67 1.48 -1.26 -1.87
N GLY A 68 0.60 -0.32 -2.22
CA GLY A 68 -0.57 -0.59 -3.05
C GLY A 68 -0.22 -0.92 -4.49
N PHE A 69 0.80 -0.29 -5.06
CA PHE A 69 1.25 -0.49 -6.44
C PHE A 69 1.80 -1.90 -6.72
N ASP A 70 2.22 -2.61 -5.68
CA ASP A 70 2.55 -4.03 -5.80
C ASP A 70 1.30 -4.90 -6.01
N HIS A 71 0.10 -4.41 -5.78
CA HIS A 71 -1.14 -5.18 -5.88
C HIS A 71 -1.98 -4.72 -7.06
N VAL A 72 -2.24 -5.60 -8.02
CA VAL A 72 -3.10 -5.24 -9.16
C VAL A 72 -4.54 -5.02 -8.69
N GLY A 73 -5.05 -3.82 -8.96
CA GLY A 73 -6.43 -3.42 -8.72
C GLY A 73 -6.64 -2.71 -7.39
N ALA A 74 -7.56 -1.73 -7.42
CA ALA A 74 -7.87 -0.87 -6.27
C ALA A 74 -8.30 -1.65 -5.02
N ALA A 75 -9.14 -2.68 -5.19
CA ALA A 75 -9.64 -3.48 -4.07
C ALA A 75 -8.52 -4.28 -3.37
N THR A 76 -7.56 -4.81 -4.13
CA THR A 76 -6.42 -5.55 -3.57
C THR A 76 -5.47 -4.61 -2.85
N GLY A 77 -5.17 -3.45 -3.46
CA GLY A 77 -4.40 -2.39 -2.82
C GLY A 77 -5.05 -1.86 -1.54
N ALA A 78 -6.37 -1.70 -1.51
CA ALA A 78 -7.14 -1.31 -0.33
C ALA A 78 -6.98 -2.29 0.83
N LYS A 79 -7.08 -3.61 0.57
CA LYS A 79 -6.86 -4.64 1.59
C LYS A 79 -5.45 -4.60 2.16
N ARG A 80 -4.45 -4.35 1.31
CA ARG A 80 -3.07 -4.16 1.77
C ARG A 80 -2.94 -2.94 2.67
N GLY A 81 -3.56 -1.82 2.26
CA GLY A 81 -3.64 -0.59 3.03
C GLY A 81 -4.30 -0.76 4.39
N LEU A 82 -5.40 -1.53 4.47
CA LEU A 82 -6.10 -1.85 5.71
C LEU A 82 -5.16 -2.51 6.74
N ILE A 83 -4.43 -3.53 6.32
CA ILE A 83 -3.49 -4.27 7.18
C ILE A 83 -2.31 -3.38 7.55
N ALA A 84 -1.67 -2.72 6.57
CA ALA A 84 -0.49 -1.90 6.84
C ALA A 84 -0.81 -0.68 7.72
N GLY A 85 -1.91 0.02 7.45
CA GLY A 85 -2.29 1.24 8.16
C GLY A 85 -2.71 1.00 9.61
N SER A 86 -3.36 -0.15 9.88
CA SER A 86 -3.71 -0.55 11.25
C SER A 86 -2.48 -0.94 12.06
N ILE A 87 -1.56 -1.72 11.47
CA ILE A 87 -0.28 -2.08 12.10
C ILE A 87 0.56 -0.82 12.36
N PHE A 88 0.66 0.08 11.37
CA PHE A 88 1.42 1.32 11.48
C PHE A 88 0.88 2.22 12.61
N GLY A 89 -0.42 2.53 12.58
CA GLY A 89 -1.06 3.36 13.60
C GLY A 89 -1.00 2.74 15.00
N GLY A 90 -1.24 1.43 15.11
CA GLY A 90 -1.12 0.72 16.38
C GLY A 90 0.30 0.75 16.94
N SER A 91 1.30 0.54 16.08
CA SER A 91 2.72 0.54 16.50
C SER A 91 3.20 1.92 16.93
N ILE A 92 2.65 3.00 16.37
CA ILE A 92 2.91 4.37 16.86
C ILE A 92 2.47 4.49 18.33
N LEU A 93 1.22 4.12 18.62
CA LEU A 93 0.67 4.25 19.97
C LEU A 93 1.39 3.34 20.97
N ILE A 94 1.66 2.09 20.59
CA ILE A 94 2.37 1.14 21.45
C ILE A 94 3.79 1.64 21.75
N ALA A 95 4.54 2.08 20.74
CA ALA A 95 5.91 2.55 20.95
C ALA A 95 5.97 3.86 21.75
N HIS A 96 5.01 4.77 21.52
CA HIS A 96 4.92 6.00 22.31
C HIS A 96 4.60 5.71 23.78
N GLU A 97 3.65 4.81 24.04
CA GLU A 97 3.31 4.37 25.39
C GLU A 97 4.50 3.72 26.10
N ILE A 98 5.24 2.84 25.42
CA ILE A 98 6.47 2.23 25.95
C ILE A 98 7.54 3.29 26.25
N HIS A 99 7.64 4.32 25.39
CA HIS A 99 8.59 5.42 25.58
C HIS A 99 8.22 6.29 26.78
N GLY A 100 6.93 6.47 27.08
CA GLY A 100 6.43 7.08 28.32
C GLY A 100 6.62 8.60 28.46
N ALA A 101 7.14 9.28 27.44
CA ALA A 101 7.22 10.73 27.43
C ALA A 101 5.90 11.37 26.99
N ALA A 102 5.68 12.63 27.39
CA ALA A 102 4.55 13.39 26.88
C ALA A 102 4.62 13.54 25.35
N ALA A 103 3.48 13.38 24.68
CA ALA A 103 3.36 13.61 23.25
C ALA A 103 3.70 15.08 22.93
N LYS A 104 4.61 15.29 21.97
CA LYS A 104 4.96 16.63 21.47
C LYS A 104 4.11 17.08 20.30
N ALA A 105 3.44 16.15 19.62
CA ALA A 105 2.46 16.45 18.59
C ALA A 105 1.05 16.20 19.11
N ASP A 106 0.09 16.98 18.64
CA ASP A 106 -1.30 16.81 19.01
C ASP A 106 -1.85 15.49 18.46
N LEU A 107 -2.23 14.61 19.38
CA LEU A 107 -2.93 13.38 19.05
C LEU A 107 -4.45 13.62 18.96
N PRO A 108 -5.15 12.86 18.11
CA PRO A 108 -6.60 12.75 18.19
C PRO A 108 -7.06 12.34 19.59
N HIS A 109 -8.22 12.81 20.03
CA HIS A 109 -8.81 12.43 21.31
C HIS A 109 -10.13 11.70 21.09
N PRO A 110 -10.26 10.41 21.50
CA PRO A 110 -9.24 9.57 22.11
C PRO A 110 -8.12 9.14 21.14
N ALA A 111 -6.91 8.87 21.67
CA ALA A 111 -5.70 8.55 20.89
C ALA A 111 -5.87 7.36 19.92
N ILE A 112 -6.74 6.42 20.25
CA ILE A 112 -7.09 5.26 19.41
C ILE A 112 -7.62 5.67 18.02
N LEU A 113 -8.20 6.88 17.89
CA LEU A 113 -8.63 7.42 16.60
C LEU A 113 -7.48 7.58 15.60
N LEU A 114 -6.23 7.68 16.07
CA LEU A 114 -5.06 7.69 15.20
C LEU A 114 -5.02 6.42 14.34
N ILE A 115 -5.30 5.24 14.92
CA ILE A 115 -5.32 3.96 14.18
C ILE A 115 -6.36 4.02 13.08
N LEU A 116 -7.55 4.55 13.38
CA LEU A 116 -8.62 4.69 12.39
C LEU A 116 -8.18 5.59 11.24
N ILE A 117 -7.59 6.75 11.55
CA ILE A 117 -7.14 7.74 10.55
C ILE A 117 -6.04 7.14 9.66
N THR A 118 -5.00 6.57 10.25
CA THR A 118 -3.91 5.96 9.47
C THR A 118 -4.40 4.81 8.61
N THR A 119 -5.36 4.03 9.12
CA THR A 119 -5.99 2.93 8.37
C THR A 119 -6.79 3.44 7.18
N ILE A 120 -7.65 4.43 7.36
CA ILE A 120 -8.48 5.00 6.28
C ILE A 120 -7.59 5.61 5.19
N LEU A 121 -6.58 6.40 5.59
CA LEU A 121 -5.62 6.98 4.64
C LEU A 121 -4.85 5.89 3.89
N ALA A 122 -4.35 4.88 4.59
CA ALA A 122 -3.63 3.76 3.98
C ALA A 122 -4.52 2.94 3.04
N VAL A 123 -5.80 2.73 3.37
CA VAL A 123 -6.77 2.09 2.47
C VAL A 123 -6.92 2.91 1.18
N GLY A 124 -7.10 4.22 1.29
CA GLY A 124 -7.22 5.12 0.14
C GLY A 124 -5.96 5.12 -0.73
N PHE A 125 -4.79 5.28 -0.12
CA PHE A 125 -3.51 5.29 -0.84
C PHE A 125 -3.13 3.92 -1.39
N GLY A 126 -3.41 2.84 -0.66
CA GLY A 126 -3.25 1.48 -1.15
C GLY A 126 -4.13 1.22 -2.37
N ALA A 127 -5.40 1.64 -2.33
CA ALA A 127 -6.31 1.56 -3.46
C ALA A 127 -5.81 2.35 -4.67
N LEU A 128 -5.33 3.58 -4.43
CA LEU A 128 -4.72 4.42 -5.47
C LEU A 128 -3.51 3.74 -6.12
N GLY A 129 -2.59 3.21 -5.32
CA GLY A 129 -1.43 2.46 -5.81
C GLY A 129 -1.84 1.28 -6.68
N GLY A 130 -2.77 0.46 -6.21
CA GLY A 130 -3.20 -0.71 -6.97
C GLY A 130 -3.96 -0.39 -8.25
N TRP A 131 -4.75 0.69 -8.24
CA TRP A 131 -5.36 1.25 -9.45
C TRP A 131 -4.33 1.77 -10.45
N LEU A 132 -3.31 2.49 -9.98
CA LEU A 132 -2.20 2.96 -10.82
C LEU A 132 -1.46 1.79 -11.48
N ARG A 133 -1.23 0.70 -10.73
CA ARG A 133 -0.63 -0.52 -11.26
C ARG A 133 -1.48 -1.14 -12.36
N GLU A 134 -2.77 -1.32 -12.10
CA GLU A 134 -3.70 -1.87 -13.10
C GLU A 134 -3.74 -1.02 -14.38
N ARG A 135 -3.76 0.31 -14.23
CA ARG A 135 -3.72 1.24 -15.36
C ARG A 135 -2.41 1.14 -16.15
N ALA A 136 -1.27 0.95 -15.46
CA ALA A 136 0.03 0.78 -16.10
C ALA A 136 0.08 -0.53 -16.91
N THR A 137 -0.39 -1.64 -16.35
CA THR A 137 -0.44 -2.94 -17.04
C THR A 137 -1.31 -2.88 -18.29
N ARG A 138 -2.54 -2.35 -18.18
CA ARG A 138 -3.44 -2.20 -19.34
C ARG A 138 -2.80 -1.39 -20.47
N ARG A 139 -2.06 -0.32 -20.15
CA ARG A 139 -1.38 0.52 -21.18
C ARG A 139 -0.32 -0.25 -21.95
N VAL A 140 0.40 -1.17 -21.30
CA VAL A 140 1.40 -2.02 -21.96
C VAL A 140 0.72 -3.00 -22.92
N GLU A 141 -0.33 -3.68 -22.45
CA GLU A 141 -1.11 -4.62 -23.27
C GLU A 141 -1.67 -3.95 -24.55
N TRP A 142 -2.21 -2.73 -24.43
CA TRP A 142 -2.71 -1.96 -25.59
C TRP A 142 -1.60 -1.63 -26.61
N ARG A 143 -0.37 -1.34 -26.17
CA ARG A 143 0.75 -1.04 -27.06
C ARG A 143 1.24 -2.29 -27.79
N GLU A 144 1.34 -3.42 -27.09
CA GLU A 144 1.71 -4.70 -27.69
C GLU A 144 0.69 -5.13 -28.75
N ALA A 145 -0.61 -4.96 -28.48
CA ALA A 145 -1.67 -5.24 -29.46
C ALA A 145 -1.58 -4.38 -30.73
N GLN A 146 -1.10 -3.13 -30.62
CA GLN A 146 -0.91 -2.24 -31.77
C GLN A 146 0.34 -2.60 -32.59
N HIS A 147 1.44 -2.99 -31.94
CA HIS A 147 2.67 -3.35 -32.62
C HIS A 147 2.64 -4.77 -33.22
N GLY A 148 1.95 -5.72 -32.60
CA GLY A 148 1.78 -7.07 -33.14
C GLY A 148 0.88 -7.16 -34.39
N HIS A 149 0.13 -6.09 -34.72
CA HIS A 149 -0.67 -6.03 -35.95
C HIS A 149 0.09 -5.44 -37.15
N GLY A 150 1.31 -4.91 -36.94
CA GLY A 150 2.10 -4.23 -37.97
C GLY A 150 3.23 -5.06 -38.59
N SER A 151 3.47 -6.29 -38.12
CA SER A 151 4.55 -7.17 -38.60
C SER A 151 4.08 -8.25 -39.59
N ASP A 152 2.78 -8.33 -39.87
CA ASP A 152 2.16 -9.36 -40.72
C ASP A 152 1.78 -8.84 -42.12
N THR A 153 2.35 -7.70 -42.56
CA THR A 153 2.21 -7.13 -43.91
C THR A 153 3.56 -6.95 -44.57
#